data_AF-A0AAE3A2H8-F1
#
_entry.id   AF-A0AAE3A2H8-F1
#
_cell.length_a   1.000
_cell.length_b   1.000
_cell.length_c   1.000
_cell.angle_alpha   90.00
_cell.angle_beta   90.00
_cell.angle_gamma   90.00
#
_symmetry.space_group_name_H-M   'P 1'
#
loop_
_entity.id
_entity.type
_entity.pdbx_description
1 polymer ?
#
loop_
_entity_poly.entity_id
_entity_poly.type
_entity_poly.pdbx_seq_one_letter_code
_entity_poly.pdbx_strand_id
1 'polypeptide(L)'
;MKKFGTKQLIPLAMALMGIVFAWIGFTQLGFWEKEPKAGFFPTIIAIVMVIASIAAFFQTLKEEDKPSYNKDELLVIAGGAAVIAGSFIIGMIPMLFLFVLFWLKVIEKGTPWKHVIIIELLVAAIVLGVFAGWLQVQFPWGIFENFM
;
A
#
# COMPACT_ATOMS: atom_id res chain seq x y z
N MET A 1 35.22 8.82 0.56
CA MET A 1 34.05 9.00 1.46
C MET A 1 32.83 8.39 0.76
N LYS A 2 32.26 7.30 1.29
CA LYS A 2 31.00 6.75 0.76
C LYS A 2 29.96 7.87 0.80
N LYS A 3 29.47 8.31 -0.36
CA LYS A 3 28.58 9.47 -0.45
C LYS A 3 27.24 9.09 0.15
N PHE A 4 26.99 9.51 1.39
CA PHE A 4 25.66 9.46 1.98
C PHE A 4 24.72 10.25 1.08
N GLY A 5 23.73 9.57 0.50
CA GLY A 5 22.84 10.15 -0.49
C GLY A 5 21.43 9.56 -0.40
N THR A 6 20.66 9.77 -1.45
CA THR A 6 19.26 9.32 -1.51
C THR A 6 19.10 7.81 -1.35
N LYS A 7 20.09 7.02 -1.78
CA LYS A 7 20.15 5.56 -1.57
C LYS A 7 20.08 5.16 -0.09
N GLN A 8 20.74 5.90 0.80
CA GLN A 8 20.73 5.64 2.24
C GLN A 8 19.53 6.32 2.92
N LEU A 9 19.16 7.52 2.46
CA LEU A 9 18.11 8.31 3.05
C LEU A 9 16.72 7.66 2.89
N ILE A 10 16.41 7.12 1.71
CA ILE A 10 15.09 6.55 1.41
C ILE A 10 14.78 5.35 2.33
N PRO A 11 15.63 4.32 2.45
CA PRO A 11 15.37 3.22 3.36
C PRO A 11 15.29 3.67 4.83
N LEU A 12 16.12 4.62 5.28
CA LEU A 12 16.01 5.14 6.64
C LEU A 12 14.67 5.85 6.88
N ALA A 13 14.21 6.67 5.94
CA ALA A 13 12.91 7.33 6.01
C ALA A 13 11.75 6.32 6.02
N MET A 14 11.84 5.28 5.18
CA MET A 14 10.85 4.20 5.15
C MET A 14 10.86 3.38 6.44
N ALA A 15 12.02 3.10 7.04
CA ALA A 15 12.10 2.43 8.33
C ALA A 15 11.43 3.27 9.43
N LEU A 16 11.69 4.58 9.48
CA LEU A 16 11.02 5.47 10.45
C LEU A 16 9.51 5.51 10.24
N MET A 17 9.04 5.63 9.00
CA MET A 17 7.61 5.58 8.69
C MET A 17 6.98 4.24 9.12
N GLY A 18 7.69 3.13 8.92
CA GLY A 18 7.24 1.80 9.35
C GLY A 18 7.12 1.68 10.86
N ILE A 19 8.07 2.25 11.62
CA ILE A 19 8.00 2.30 13.08
C ILE A 19 6.77 3.09 13.53
N VAL A 20 6.52 4.25 12.92
CA VAL A 20 5.34 5.08 13.22
C VAL A 20 4.05 4.33 12.94
N PHE A 21 3.93 3.67 11.78
CA PHE A 21 2.73 2.92 11.42
C PHE A 21 2.53 1.66 12.25
N ALA A 22 3.60 0.96 12.63
CA ALA A 22 3.51 -0.14 13.58
C ALA A 22 2.98 0.35 14.94
N TRP A 23 3.50 1.48 15.42
CA TRP A 23 3.03 2.09 16.68
C TRP A 23 1.54 2.47 16.61
N ILE A 24 1.09 3.14 15.54
CA ILE A 24 -0.33 3.47 15.33
C ILE A 24 -1.18 2.19 15.25
N GLY A 25 -0.70 1.17 14.53
CA GLY A 25 -1.38 -0.11 14.39
C GLY A 25 -1.60 -0.82 15.73
N PHE A 26 -0.58 -0.85 16.60
CA PHE A 26 -0.71 -1.43 17.94
C PHE A 26 -1.55 -0.60 18.91
N THR A 27 -1.41 0.74 18.87
CA THR A 27 -1.95 1.62 19.93
C THR A 27 -3.31 2.24 19.61
N GLN A 28 -3.59 2.56 18.35
CA GLN A 28 -4.79 3.29 17.96
C GLN A 28 -5.78 2.41 17.20
N LEU A 29 -5.30 1.57 16.29
CA LEU A 29 -6.15 0.71 15.46
C LEU A 29 -6.45 -0.66 16.11
N GLY A 30 -5.67 -1.02 17.12
CA GLY A 30 -5.74 -2.31 17.81
C GLY A 30 -5.15 -3.44 16.96
N PHE A 31 -4.30 -4.27 17.56
CA PHE A 31 -3.70 -5.41 16.86
C PHE A 31 -4.55 -6.68 17.00
N TRP A 32 -4.83 -7.09 18.24
CA TRP A 32 -5.56 -8.34 18.52
C TRP A 32 -6.20 -8.30 19.91
N GLU A 33 -7.45 -8.74 20.02
CA GLU A 33 -8.10 -9.03 21.31
C GLU A 33 -8.64 -10.46 21.33
N LYS A 34 -9.94 -10.65 21.03
CA LYS A 34 -10.51 -11.99 20.81
C LYS A 34 -10.35 -12.43 19.36
N GLU A 35 -10.29 -11.47 18.45
CA GLU A 35 -10.12 -11.62 17.01
C GLU A 35 -9.22 -10.46 16.49
N PRO A 36 -8.65 -10.57 15.27
CA PRO A 36 -7.83 -9.51 14.71
C PRO A 36 -8.66 -8.25 14.48
N LYS A 37 -8.07 -7.10 14.82
CA LYS A 37 -8.69 -5.78 14.64
C LYS A 37 -8.19 -5.10 13.37
N ALA A 38 -8.73 -3.92 13.06
CA ALA A 38 -8.37 -3.12 11.90
C ALA A 38 -6.86 -2.82 11.81
N GLY A 39 -6.15 -2.76 12.94
CA GLY A 39 -4.71 -2.55 12.98
C GLY A 39 -3.87 -3.79 12.67
N PHE A 40 -4.43 -5.00 12.64
CA PHE A 40 -3.70 -6.25 12.46
C PHE A 40 -2.85 -6.27 11.18
N PHE A 41 -3.49 -6.10 10.02
CA PHE A 41 -2.82 -6.15 8.73
C PHE A 41 -1.85 -4.97 8.52
N PRO A 42 -2.23 -3.70 8.77
CA PRO A 42 -1.31 -2.56 8.68
C PRO A 42 -0.06 -2.72 9.55
N THR A 43 -0.20 -3.27 10.76
CA THR A 43 0.93 -3.50 11.67
C THR A 43 1.92 -4.52 11.10
N ILE A 44 1.44 -5.64 10.55
CA ILE A 44 2.30 -6.65 9.93
C ILE A 44 3.06 -6.05 8.74
N ILE A 45 2.36 -5.32 7.86
CA ILE A 45 2.98 -4.66 6.71
C ILE A 45 4.02 -3.63 7.16
N ALA A 46 3.72 -2.85 8.21
CA ALA A 46 4.65 -1.89 8.78
C ALA A 46 5.93 -2.55 9.32
N ILE A 47 5.81 -3.68 10.03
CA ILE A 47 6.97 -4.46 10.51
C ILE A 47 7.79 -4.98 9.34
N VAL A 48 7.14 -5.56 8.32
CA VAL A 48 7.82 -6.03 7.10
C VAL A 48 8.55 -4.87 6.42
N MET A 49 7.94 -3.69 6.35
CA MET A 49 8.55 -2.48 5.78
C MET A 49 9.80 -2.05 6.56
N VAL A 50 9.79 -2.11 7.89
CA VAL A 50 10.97 -1.82 8.72
C VAL A 50 12.10 -2.80 8.41
N ILE A 51 11.81 -4.11 8.40
CA ILE A 51 12.81 -5.15 8.13
C ILE A 51 13.40 -4.99 6.73
N ALA A 52 12.54 -4.83 5.72
CA ALA A 52 12.96 -4.63 4.33
C ALA A 52 13.79 -3.35 4.17
N SER A 53 13.42 -2.27 4.86
CA SER A 53 14.14 -0.99 4.83
C SER A 53 15.52 -1.09 5.47
N ILE A 54 15.65 -1.79 6.60
CA ILE A 54 16.95 -2.04 7.24
C ILE A 54 17.83 -2.88 6.32
N ALA A 55 17.28 -3.95 5.73
CA ALA A 55 18.01 -4.79 4.78
C ALA A 55 18.46 -3.98 3.55
N ALA A 56 17.58 -3.16 2.98
CA ALA A 56 17.89 -2.28 1.85
C ALA A 56 18.98 -1.26 2.20
N PHE A 57 18.93 -0.67 3.41
CA PHE A 57 19.97 0.24 3.88
C PHE A 57 21.35 -0.43 3.86
N PHE A 58 21.49 -1.63 4.42
CA PHE A 58 22.77 -2.35 4.41
C PHE A 58 23.23 -2.75 3.00
N GLN A 59 22.31 -3.04 2.09
CA GLN A 59 22.63 -3.26 0.67
C GLN A 59 23.22 -2.00 0.04
N THR A 60 22.63 -0.83 0.31
CA THR A 60 23.13 0.45 -0.24
C THR A 60 24.52 0.84 0.25
N LEU A 61 24.98 0.30 1.39
CA LEU A 61 26.34 0.52 1.87
C LEU A 61 27.38 -0.29 1.08
N LYS A 62 26.96 -1.33 0.36
CA LYS A 62 27.81 -2.18 -0.49
C LYS A 62 27.84 -1.69 -1.95
N GLU A 63 26.87 -0.88 -2.34
CA GLU A 63 26.79 -0.32 -3.69
C GLU A 63 27.64 0.94 -3.84
N GLU A 64 28.40 1.03 -4.94
CA GLU A 64 29.18 2.23 -5.28
C GLU A 64 28.56 3.00 -6.47
N ASP A 65 27.59 2.40 -7.16
CA ASP A 65 26.92 3.02 -8.30
C ASP A 65 26.06 4.21 -7.91
N LYS A 66 25.84 5.11 -8.87
CA LYS A 66 24.92 6.23 -8.72
C LYS A 66 23.48 5.73 -8.46
N PRO A 67 22.64 6.53 -7.76
CA PRO A 67 21.21 6.23 -7.65
C PRO A 67 20.58 6.05 -9.03
N SER A 68 19.91 4.93 -9.24
CA SER A 68 19.07 4.67 -10.41
C SER A 68 17.64 4.55 -9.93
N TYR A 69 16.72 5.22 -10.62
CA TYR A 69 15.30 5.21 -10.30
C TYR A 69 14.55 4.59 -11.46
N ASN A 70 13.92 3.44 -11.22
CA ASN A 70 13.16 2.76 -12.25
C ASN A 70 11.81 3.48 -12.45
N LYS A 71 11.48 3.77 -13.72
CA LYS A 71 10.20 4.39 -14.07
C LYS A 71 9.01 3.53 -13.66
N ASP A 72 9.15 2.21 -13.75
CA ASP A 72 8.06 1.28 -13.40
C ASP A 72 7.83 1.28 -11.88
N GLU A 73 8.89 1.36 -11.07
CA GLU A 73 8.78 1.52 -9.61
C GLU A 73 8.11 2.86 -9.25
N LEU A 74 8.50 3.94 -9.93
CA LEU A 74 7.87 5.26 -9.75
C LEU A 74 6.39 5.25 -10.18
N LEU A 75 6.04 4.49 -11.21
CA LEU A 75 4.67 4.34 -11.68
C LEU A 75 3.80 3.61 -10.65
N VAL A 76 4.34 2.59 -9.97
CA VAL A 76 3.64 1.92 -8.87
C VAL A 76 3.39 2.88 -7.71
N ILE A 77 4.39 3.70 -7.34
CA ILE A 77 4.24 4.74 -6.30
C ILE A 77 3.15 5.75 -6.71
N ALA A 78 3.19 6.21 -7.97
CA ALA A 78 2.17 7.11 -8.51
C ALA A 78 0.77 6.47 -8.51
N GLY A 79 0.68 5.17 -8.81
CA GLY A 79 -0.56 4.41 -8.74
C GLY A 79 -1.14 4.37 -7.33
N GLY A 80 -0.32 4.09 -6.32
CA GLY A 80 -0.73 4.15 -4.91
C GLY A 80 -1.23 5.54 -4.50
N ALA A 81 -0.50 6.60 -4.89
CA ALA A 81 -0.93 7.97 -4.63
C ALA A 81 -2.26 8.32 -5.33
N ALA A 82 -2.47 7.83 -6.56
CA ALA A 82 -3.72 8.03 -7.30
C ALA A 82 -4.91 7.31 -6.65
N VAL A 83 -4.72 6.11 -6.11
CA VAL A 83 -5.76 5.40 -5.34
C VAL A 83 -6.13 6.19 -4.10
N ILE A 84 -5.15 6.68 -3.34
CA ILE A 84 -5.40 7.49 -2.14
C ILE A 84 -6.18 8.76 -2.52
N ALA A 85 -5.69 9.53 -3.48
CA ALA A 85 -6.35 10.75 -3.92
C ALA A 85 -7.76 10.51 -4.46
N GLY A 86 -7.94 9.48 -5.30
CA GLY A 86 -9.24 9.12 -5.85
C GLY A 86 -10.24 8.60 -4.82
N SER A 87 -9.76 7.97 -3.74
CA SER A 87 -10.62 7.47 -2.67
C SER A 87 -11.36 8.59 -1.94
N PHE A 88 -10.78 9.78 -1.84
CA PHE A 88 -11.47 10.96 -1.28
C PHE A 88 -12.54 11.54 -2.21
N ILE A 89 -12.57 11.16 -3.49
CA ILE A 89 -13.54 11.65 -4.46
C ILE A 89 -14.74 10.71 -4.51
N ILE A 90 -14.48 9.43 -4.81
CA ILE A 90 -15.54 8.45 -5.11
C ILE A 90 -15.66 7.33 -4.06
N GLY A 91 -14.83 7.34 -3.02
CA GLY A 91 -14.72 6.27 -2.04
C GLY A 91 -13.64 5.24 -2.38
N MET A 92 -13.10 4.57 -1.36
CA MET A 92 -11.95 3.65 -1.54
C MET A 92 -12.32 2.38 -2.31
N ILE A 93 -13.48 1.77 -2.03
CA ILE A 93 -13.90 0.53 -2.69
C ILE A 93 -14.04 0.70 -4.21
N PRO A 94 -14.84 1.66 -4.74
CA PRO A 94 -14.94 1.85 -6.19
C PRO A 94 -13.62 2.32 -6.80
N MET A 95 -12.83 3.14 -6.10
CA MET A 95 -11.53 3.57 -6.61
C MET A 95 -10.54 2.41 -6.76
N LEU A 96 -10.53 1.44 -5.84
CA LEU A 96 -9.68 0.25 -5.93
C LEU A 96 -10.01 -0.60 -7.15
N PHE A 97 -11.30 -0.85 -7.42
CA PHE A 97 -11.73 -1.60 -8.61
C PHE A 97 -11.40 -0.84 -9.89
N LEU A 98 -11.66 0.47 -9.95
CA LEU A 98 -11.28 1.29 -11.10
C LEU A 98 -9.78 1.28 -11.35
N PHE A 99 -8.98 1.32 -10.28
CA PHE A 99 -7.52 1.26 -10.37
C PHE A 99 -7.04 -0.10 -10.90
N VAL A 100 -7.56 -1.22 -10.38
CA VAL A 100 -7.19 -2.57 -10.84
C VAL A 100 -7.56 -2.74 -12.31
N LEU A 101 -8.78 -2.37 -12.70
CA LEU A 101 -9.22 -2.39 -14.09
C LEU A 101 -8.32 -1.53 -14.99
N PHE A 102 -8.04 -0.30 -14.57
CA PHE A 102 -7.17 0.62 -15.32
C PHE A 102 -5.76 0.04 -15.46
N TRP A 103 -5.17 -0.47 -14.38
CA TRP A 103 -3.82 -1.02 -14.39
C TRP A 103 -3.73 -2.20 -15.38
N LEU A 104 -4.64 -3.17 -15.27
CA LEU A 104 -4.62 -4.37 -16.12
C LEU A 104 -4.93 -4.06 -17.59
N LYS A 105 -5.84 -3.12 -17.86
CA LYS A 105 -6.22 -2.81 -19.25
C LYS A 105 -5.27 -1.85 -19.93
N VAL A 106 -4.80 -0.82 -19.22
CA VAL A 106 -4.07 0.31 -19.80
C VAL A 106 -2.56 0.18 -19.58
N ILE A 107 -2.13 -0.13 -18.35
CA ILE A 107 -0.70 -0.17 -18.01
C ILE A 107 -0.07 -1.50 -18.44
N GLU A 108 -0.65 -2.63 -18.05
CA GLU A 108 -0.22 -3.98 -18.46
C GLU A 108 -0.58 -4.31 -19.92
N LYS A 109 -1.28 -3.39 -20.60
CA LYS A 109 -1.70 -3.47 -22.01
C LYS A 109 -2.41 -4.76 -22.35
N GLY A 110 -3.72 -4.79 -22.07
CA GLY A 110 -4.62 -5.70 -22.75
C GLY A 110 -4.76 -7.08 -22.11
N THR A 111 -4.63 -7.18 -20.78
CA THR A 111 -5.03 -8.39 -20.04
C THR A 111 -6.43 -8.86 -20.52
N PRO A 112 -6.61 -10.15 -20.86
CA PRO A 112 -7.89 -10.67 -21.32
C PRO A 112 -9.00 -10.45 -20.29
N TRP A 113 -10.20 -10.09 -20.76
CA TRP A 113 -11.33 -9.75 -19.89
C TRP A 113 -11.70 -10.85 -18.90
N LYS A 114 -11.54 -12.12 -19.27
CA LYS A 114 -11.72 -13.25 -18.35
C LYS A 114 -10.82 -13.14 -17.12
N HIS A 115 -9.54 -12.79 -17.30
CA HIS A 115 -8.61 -12.65 -16.18
C HIS A 115 -8.90 -11.40 -15.36
N VAL A 116 -9.26 -10.28 -16.01
CA VAL A 116 -9.67 -9.05 -15.31
C VAL A 116 -10.86 -9.35 -14.40
N ILE A 117 -11.92 -9.98 -14.90
CA ILE A 117 -13.11 -10.32 -14.10
C ILE A 117 -12.74 -11.24 -12.91
N ILE A 118 -11.89 -12.24 -13.13
CA ILE A 118 -11.45 -13.14 -12.04
C ILE A 118 -10.68 -12.36 -10.97
N ILE A 119 -9.76 -11.46 -11.38
CA ILE A 119 -8.96 -10.66 -10.45
C ILE A 119 -9.86 -9.69 -9.69
N GLU A 120 -10.77 -8.99 -10.36
CA GLU A 120 -11.74 -8.08 -9.74
C GLU A 120 -12.60 -8.80 -8.69
N LEU A 121 -13.12 -9.99 -9.01
CA LEU A 121 -13.90 -10.80 -8.07
C LEU A 121 -13.07 -11.25 -6.86
N LEU A 122 -11.80 -11.62 -7.08
CA LEU A 122 -10.89 -11.98 -5.99
C LEU A 122 -10.59 -10.76 -5.09
N VAL A 123 -10.30 -9.61 -5.69
CA VAL A 123 -10.09 -8.35 -4.97
C VAL A 123 -11.34 -7.99 -4.17
N ALA A 124 -12.53 -8.13 -4.77
CA ALA A 124 -13.80 -7.86 -4.08
C ALA A 124 -14.00 -8.78 -2.88
N ALA A 125 -13.74 -10.08 -3.03
CA ALA A 125 -13.84 -11.04 -1.94
C ALA A 125 -12.88 -10.70 -0.78
N ILE A 126 -11.65 -10.26 -1.09
CA ILE A 126 -10.67 -9.86 -0.07
C ILE A 126 -11.08 -8.55 0.60
N VAL A 127 -11.40 -7.50 -0.19
CA VAL A 127 -11.76 -6.18 0.34
C VAL A 127 -13.03 -6.24 1.19
N LEU A 128 -14.08 -6.90 0.68
CA LEU A 128 -15.36 -6.96 1.39
C LEU A 128 -15.36 -8.03 2.48
N GLY A 129 -14.77 -9.20 2.23
CA GLY A 129 -14.77 -10.31 3.18
C GLY A 129 -13.75 -10.11 4.30
N VAL A 130 -12.48 -9.94 3.95
CA VAL A 130 -11.40 -9.84 4.94
C VAL A 130 -11.35 -8.45 5.55
N PHE A 131 -11.29 -7.38 4.76
CA PHE A 131 -11.07 -6.05 5.32
C PHE A 131 -12.33 -5.42 5.90
N ALA A 132 -13.43 -5.36 5.16
CA ALA A 132 -14.67 -4.77 5.65
C ALA A 132 -15.40 -5.70 6.65
N GLY A 133 -15.54 -6.98 6.30
CA GLY A 133 -16.30 -7.95 7.08
C GLY A 133 -15.57 -8.48 8.31
N TRP A 134 -14.32 -8.92 8.18
CA TRP A 134 -13.60 -9.55 9.29
C TRP A 134 -12.80 -8.54 10.13
N LEU A 135 -11.95 -7.74 9.49
CA LEU A 135 -11.10 -6.77 10.18
C LEU A 135 -11.82 -5.47 10.53
N GLN A 136 -13.05 -5.28 10.05
CA GLN A 136 -13.89 -4.10 10.32
C GLN A 136 -13.18 -2.78 9.98
N VAL A 137 -12.39 -2.78 8.90
CA VAL A 137 -11.69 -1.59 8.40
C VAL A 137 -12.70 -0.58 7.89
N GLN A 138 -12.57 0.66 8.35
CA GLN A 138 -13.40 1.77 7.90
C GLN A 138 -12.85 2.31 6.57
N PHE A 139 -13.63 2.16 5.51
CA PHE A 139 -13.30 2.69 4.18
C PHE A 139 -13.86 4.11 4.03
N PRO A 140 -13.09 5.07 3.47
CA PRO A 140 -13.63 6.39 3.14
C PRO A 140 -14.66 6.25 2.02
N TRP A 141 -15.74 7.03 2.12
CA TRP A 141 -16.81 7.07 1.13
C TRP A 141 -16.64 8.24 0.14
N GLY A 142 -15.61 9.07 0.34
CA GLY A 142 -15.34 10.21 -0.52
C GLY A 142 -16.43 11.27 -0.40
N ILE A 143 -16.86 11.85 -1.53
CA ILE A 143 -17.87 12.92 -1.53
C ILE A 143 -19.23 12.42 -0.98
N PHE A 144 -19.48 11.12 -1.03
CA PHE A 144 -20.69 10.50 -0.50
C PHE A 144 -20.82 10.58 1.03
N GLU A 145 -19.73 10.85 1.76
CA GLU A 145 -19.78 11.10 3.22
C GLU A 145 -20.70 12.27 3.59
N ASN A 146 -20.85 13.26 2.70
CA ASN A 146 -21.72 14.41 2.94
C ASN A 146 -23.22 14.11 2.82
N PHE A 147 -23.59 12.90 2.40
CA PHE A 147 -24.98 12.49 2.12
C PHE A 147 -25.48 11.35 3.00
N MET A 148 -24.64 10.85 3.92
CA MET A 148 -24.98 9.79 4.89
C MET A 148 -25.14 10.37 6.29
#